data_AF-A0A2Z6RFN8-F1
#
_entry.id   AF-A0A2Z6RFN8-F1
#
_cell.length_a   1.000
_cell.length_b   1.000
_cell.length_c   1.000
_cell.angle_alpha   90.00
_cell.angle_beta   90.00
_cell.angle_gamma   90.00
#
_symmetry.space_group_name_H-M   'P 1'
#
loop_
_entity.id
_entity.type
_entity.pdbx_description
1 polymer ?
#
loop_
_entity_poly.entity_id
_entity_poly.type
_entity_poly.pdbx_seq_one_letter_code
_entity_poly.pdbx_strand_id
1 'polypeptide(L)'
;MLKEQERFNNRYLKEREINIVDSKGIFGFFKSEFAKLEGSLKIKGFNNLEIIRLKELNLTSLKIIDCSQLNKVYLSEITKLTSLSLTKCPILTTEDCSLIRLTSLNNLKISNCSEFYTIFDLSTLPKLKTLSIVGCPALITFDSSSTGLTKLEISDCSQLSQITGFSKLPNLTTLSVRNCPKLIKLDCSNSKLIELEVSDLIELNCSNTSIEELSLNLCPEIKTLNCSTNNKLINLDVSNCSKLEFLDCTNSKLTSLDLSYCPESISVKHSPNMIIVRGKEKINILLVGCTGGGRSTLANVLTGTDNFKEGACAVSETKYFRKKEFEWEENNFSVVDTVGIGDINLSIDHILFKITEGILSMPEGISHVLFVINGRFEQEEIETFNLIKDYLFKSDILRYVTIVRTKFSNFRNKRERDTDKEKMCEESGIAAKIVNSGNGVIHVDNPPIDLVKDDDEDDDEYDERVNVNRNARKRSRKIILDYLNENRHDEPLKLENWDELRKMIANYIGNNNTNELEIESDSLKLSETYCLIL
;
A
#
# COMPACT_ATOMS: atom_id res chain seq x y z
N MET A 1 -0.63 -33.27 5.91
CA MET A 1 -1.25 -31.97 6.24
C MET A 1 -2.44 -31.65 5.33
N LEU A 2 -2.30 -31.55 3.99
CA LEU A 2 -3.45 -31.31 3.08
C LEU A 2 -4.63 -32.28 3.27
N LYS A 3 -4.36 -33.59 3.28
CA LYS A 3 -5.41 -34.61 3.52
C LYS A 3 -6.09 -34.50 4.89
N GLU A 4 -5.34 -34.08 5.91
CA GLU A 4 -5.89 -33.90 7.27
C GLU A 4 -6.71 -32.61 7.36
N GLN A 5 -6.31 -31.56 6.66
CA GLN A 5 -7.07 -30.31 6.51
C GLN A 5 -8.41 -30.55 5.79
N GLU A 6 -8.42 -31.32 4.70
CA GLU A 6 -9.65 -31.69 3.99
C GLU A 6 -10.59 -32.52 4.87
N ARG A 7 -10.06 -33.50 5.59
CA ARG A 7 -10.84 -34.31 6.54
C ARG A 7 -11.43 -33.45 7.65
N PHE A 8 -10.64 -32.54 8.23
CA PHE A 8 -11.08 -31.59 9.23
C PHE A 8 -12.24 -30.74 8.69
N ASN A 9 -12.08 -30.20 7.47
CA ASN A 9 -13.11 -29.38 6.82
C ASN A 9 -14.39 -30.19 6.61
N ASN A 10 -14.30 -31.38 6.02
CA ASN A 10 -15.47 -32.23 5.78
C ASN A 10 -16.21 -32.59 7.08
N ARG A 11 -15.49 -32.75 8.19
CA ARG A 11 -16.08 -33.06 9.49
C ARG A 11 -16.84 -31.89 10.10
N TYR A 12 -16.24 -30.69 10.08
CA TYR A 12 -16.68 -29.58 10.92
C TYR A 12 -17.33 -28.41 10.16
N LEU A 13 -17.30 -28.38 8.82
CA LEU A 13 -17.79 -27.26 8.01
C LEU A 13 -19.23 -26.83 8.33
N LYS A 14 -20.10 -27.79 8.69
CA LYS A 14 -21.51 -27.55 8.99
C LYS A 14 -21.81 -27.51 10.49
N GLU A 15 -20.83 -27.80 11.34
CA GLU A 15 -20.99 -27.90 12.78
C GLU A 15 -21.05 -26.51 13.43
N ARG A 16 -21.80 -26.43 14.53
CA ARG A 16 -21.85 -25.22 15.36
C ARG A 16 -20.73 -25.13 16.37
N GLU A 17 -20.13 -26.27 16.72
CA GLU A 17 -19.06 -26.35 17.70
C GLU A 17 -17.95 -27.26 17.19
N ILE A 18 -16.71 -26.79 17.32
CA ILE A 18 -15.52 -27.63 17.19
C ILE A 18 -14.97 -27.86 18.58
N ASN A 19 -14.92 -29.11 19.01
CA ASN A 19 -14.31 -29.49 20.28
C ASN A 19 -13.32 -30.63 20.09
N ILE A 20 -12.04 -30.29 20.06
CA ILE A 20 -10.93 -31.23 19.86
C ILE A 20 -10.04 -31.18 21.09
N VAL A 21 -9.93 -32.33 21.75
CA VAL A 21 -9.08 -32.54 22.92
C VAL A 21 -8.17 -33.74 22.64
N ASP A 22 -6.84 -33.56 22.71
CA ASP A 22 -5.87 -34.68 22.73
C ASP A 22 -5.65 -35.20 24.17
N SER A 23 -6.73 -35.38 24.94
CA SER A 23 -6.57 -35.93 26.27
C SER A 23 -6.41 -37.43 26.15
N LYS A 24 -5.26 -37.96 26.59
CA LYS A 24 -5.17 -39.33 27.08
C LYS A 24 -6.12 -39.43 28.28
N GLY A 25 -7.38 -39.79 28.06
CA GLY A 25 -8.33 -40.01 29.15
C GLY A 25 -7.77 -41.01 30.15
N ILE A 26 -8.21 -40.94 31.41
CA ILE A 26 -7.81 -41.82 32.53
C ILE A 26 -8.01 -43.32 32.20
N PHE A 27 -8.78 -43.64 31.16
CA PHE A 27 -8.99 -44.98 30.61
C PHE A 27 -8.54 -45.19 29.15
N GLY A 28 -7.93 -44.20 28.48
CA GLY A 28 -7.33 -44.37 27.15
C GLY A 28 -8.29 -44.59 25.95
N PHE A 29 -9.62 -44.51 26.14
CA PHE A 29 -10.59 -44.95 25.12
C PHE A 29 -11.20 -43.87 24.20
N PHE A 30 -10.95 -42.57 24.41
CA PHE A 30 -11.45 -41.52 23.52
C PHE A 30 -10.32 -40.60 23.06
N LYS A 31 -9.61 -41.01 22.02
CA LYS A 31 -8.73 -40.11 21.28
C LYS A 31 -9.55 -39.47 20.16
N SER A 32 -9.67 -38.15 20.18
CA SER A 32 -10.26 -37.41 19.05
C SER A 32 -9.57 -37.82 17.75
N GLU A 33 -10.33 -37.99 16.66
CA GLU A 33 -9.80 -38.30 15.32
C GLU A 33 -8.69 -37.32 14.90
N PHE A 34 -8.80 -36.06 15.36
CA PHE A 34 -7.88 -34.97 15.05
C PHE A 34 -6.87 -34.69 16.17
N ALA A 35 -6.75 -35.56 17.17
CA ALA A 35 -5.84 -35.35 18.29
C ALA A 35 -4.34 -35.30 17.89
N LYS A 36 -3.99 -35.77 16.69
CA LYS A 36 -2.63 -35.70 16.13
C LYS A 36 -2.41 -34.49 15.21
N LEU A 37 -3.36 -33.54 15.14
CA LEU A 37 -3.22 -32.38 14.26
C LEU A 37 -1.97 -31.56 14.67
N GLU A 38 -1.07 -31.36 13.71
CA GLU A 38 0.19 -30.64 13.90
C GLU A 38 0.46 -29.67 12.75
N GLY A 39 1.32 -28.69 12.98
CA GLY A 39 1.68 -27.69 11.97
C GLY A 39 0.61 -26.61 11.82
N SER A 40 0.11 -26.40 10.61
CA SER A 40 -0.84 -25.32 10.32
C SER A 40 -2.27 -25.85 10.13
N LEU A 41 -3.25 -25.17 10.73
CA LEU A 41 -4.68 -25.37 10.50
C LEU A 41 -5.33 -24.10 9.97
N LYS A 42 -6.15 -24.23 8.92
CA LYS A 42 -6.97 -23.14 8.35
C LYS A 42 -8.45 -23.50 8.50
N ILE A 43 -9.22 -22.68 9.20
CA ILE A 43 -10.67 -22.77 9.32
C ILE A 43 -11.23 -21.63 8.47
N LYS A 44 -11.79 -21.92 7.30
CA LYS A 44 -12.27 -20.91 6.34
C LYS A 44 -13.71 -21.18 5.92
N GLY A 45 -14.59 -20.19 6.07
CA GLY A 45 -15.97 -20.24 5.56
C GLY A 45 -16.94 -21.08 6.40
N PHE A 46 -16.66 -21.30 7.69
CA PHE A 46 -17.50 -22.13 8.56
C PHE A 46 -18.61 -21.26 9.14
N ASN A 47 -19.59 -20.92 8.31
CA ASN A 47 -20.61 -19.90 8.63
C ASN A 47 -21.59 -20.29 9.75
N ASN A 48 -21.69 -21.56 10.13
CA ASN A 48 -22.50 -22.00 11.26
C ASN A 48 -21.72 -22.07 12.58
N LEU A 49 -20.39 -21.94 12.53
CA LEU A 49 -19.53 -22.20 13.67
C LEU A 49 -19.64 -21.09 14.70
N GLU A 50 -20.12 -21.44 15.89
CA GLU A 50 -20.29 -20.52 17.02
C GLU A 50 -19.10 -20.59 17.98
N ILE A 51 -18.55 -21.79 18.20
CA ILE A 51 -17.54 -22.03 19.24
C ILE A 51 -16.38 -22.92 18.73
N ILE A 52 -15.16 -22.49 19.01
CA ILE A 52 -13.94 -23.28 18.81
C ILE A 52 -13.29 -23.61 20.16
N ARG A 53 -13.09 -24.90 20.42
CA ARG A 53 -12.33 -25.46 21.54
C ARG A 53 -11.25 -26.39 20.98
N LEU A 54 -10.01 -25.93 21.01
CA LEU A 54 -8.85 -26.71 20.60
C LEU A 54 -7.90 -26.84 21.79
N LYS A 55 -7.67 -28.08 22.21
CA LYS A 55 -6.86 -28.41 23.39
C LYS A 55 -5.79 -29.43 23.05
N GLU A 56 -4.61 -29.24 23.61
CA GLU A 56 -3.50 -30.22 23.58
C GLU A 56 -3.01 -30.58 22.16
N LEU A 57 -3.25 -29.72 21.16
CA LEU A 57 -2.77 -29.91 19.79
C LEU A 57 -1.35 -29.37 19.56
N ASN A 58 -0.61 -29.98 18.62
CA ASN A 58 0.74 -29.56 18.23
C ASN A 58 0.73 -28.54 17.08
N LEU A 59 -0.25 -27.64 17.07
CA LEU A 59 -0.35 -26.59 16.04
C LEU A 59 0.69 -25.49 16.27
N THR A 60 1.35 -25.09 15.20
CA THR A 60 2.26 -23.94 15.13
C THR A 60 1.59 -22.73 14.50
N SER A 61 0.57 -22.93 13.65
CA SER A 61 -0.16 -21.85 12.97
C SER A 61 -1.66 -22.14 12.92
N LEU A 62 -2.47 -21.14 13.23
CA LEU A 62 -3.93 -21.22 13.15
C LEU A 62 -4.47 -19.98 12.43
N LYS A 63 -5.21 -20.20 11.35
CA LYS A 63 -5.94 -19.16 10.63
C LYS A 63 -7.44 -19.44 10.70
N ILE A 64 -8.21 -18.50 11.23
CA ILE A 64 -9.67 -18.52 11.25
C ILE A 64 -10.14 -17.38 10.36
N ILE A 65 -10.86 -17.72 9.31
CA ILE A 65 -11.21 -16.81 8.22
C ILE A 65 -12.69 -16.97 7.91
N ASP A 66 -13.43 -15.87 7.84
CA ASP A 66 -14.82 -15.86 7.34
C ASP A 66 -15.72 -16.83 8.10
N CYS A 67 -15.72 -16.70 9.44
CA CYS A 67 -16.55 -17.47 10.35
C CYS A 67 -17.56 -16.51 10.99
N SER A 68 -18.63 -16.21 10.25
CA SER A 68 -19.56 -15.10 10.54
C SER A 68 -20.31 -15.22 11.87
N GLN A 69 -20.53 -16.44 12.37
CA GLN A 69 -21.22 -16.72 13.63
C GLN A 69 -20.27 -17.05 14.79
N LEU A 70 -18.96 -16.96 14.58
CA LEU A 70 -17.99 -17.34 15.60
C LEU A 70 -17.99 -16.31 16.71
N ASN A 71 -18.47 -16.71 17.88
CA ASN A 71 -18.52 -15.86 19.05
C ASN A 71 -17.57 -16.30 20.14
N LYS A 72 -16.98 -17.51 20.14
CA LYS A 72 -16.05 -17.97 21.20
C LYS A 72 -14.87 -18.77 20.68
N VAL A 73 -13.68 -18.43 21.17
CA VAL A 73 -12.41 -19.07 20.77
C VAL A 73 -11.58 -19.42 22.00
N TYR A 74 -11.44 -20.72 22.26
CA TYR A 74 -10.67 -21.28 23.36
C TYR A 74 -9.42 -22.00 22.84
N LEU A 75 -8.27 -21.33 22.95
CA LEU A 75 -6.96 -21.81 22.45
C LEU A 75 -5.91 -21.95 23.56
N SER A 76 -6.30 -21.79 24.83
CA SER A 76 -5.39 -21.65 25.96
C SER A 76 -4.46 -22.84 26.22
N GLU A 77 -4.66 -23.98 25.56
CA GLU A 77 -3.87 -25.20 25.75
C GLU A 77 -3.02 -25.56 24.51
N ILE A 78 -2.95 -24.67 23.51
CA ILE A 78 -2.16 -24.86 22.28
C ILE A 78 -0.82 -24.12 22.41
N THR A 79 0.01 -24.54 23.35
CA THR A 79 1.21 -23.80 23.80
C THR A 79 2.33 -23.70 22.76
N LYS A 80 2.27 -24.50 21.68
CA LYS A 80 3.21 -24.46 20.54
C LYS A 80 2.82 -23.48 19.44
N LEU A 81 1.65 -22.83 19.55
CA LEU A 81 1.16 -21.91 18.55
C LEU A 81 2.07 -20.67 18.47
N THR A 82 2.66 -20.44 17.30
CA THR A 82 3.54 -19.29 17.04
C THR A 82 2.87 -18.22 16.20
N SER A 83 1.80 -18.56 15.46
CA SER A 83 1.04 -17.63 14.64
C SER A 83 -0.47 -17.86 14.78
N LEU A 84 -1.22 -16.78 15.02
CA LEU A 84 -2.68 -16.76 15.06
C LEU A 84 -3.20 -15.64 14.15
N SER A 85 -4.15 -15.97 13.28
CA SER A 85 -4.87 -15.01 12.45
C SER A 85 -6.38 -15.19 12.65
N LEU A 86 -7.05 -14.12 13.06
CA LEU A 86 -8.51 -14.01 13.12
C LEU A 86 -8.93 -13.02 12.04
N THR A 87 -9.75 -13.45 11.08
CA THR A 87 -10.11 -12.62 9.94
C THR A 87 -11.59 -12.79 9.61
N LYS A 88 -12.34 -11.69 9.44
CA LYS A 88 -13.78 -11.71 9.16
C LYS A 88 -14.55 -12.56 10.18
N CYS A 89 -14.34 -12.26 11.47
CA CYS A 89 -15.06 -12.84 12.60
C CYS A 89 -15.84 -11.71 13.28
N PRO A 90 -16.95 -11.24 12.67
CA PRO A 90 -17.53 -9.92 12.96
C PRO A 90 -18.07 -9.82 14.38
N ILE A 91 -18.67 -10.88 14.93
CA ILE A 91 -19.29 -10.88 16.26
C ILE A 91 -18.35 -11.30 17.39
N LEU A 92 -17.11 -11.67 17.08
CA LEU A 92 -16.14 -12.14 18.06
C LEU A 92 -15.62 -10.94 18.87
N THR A 93 -15.62 -11.03 20.19
CA THR A 93 -15.07 -10.00 21.07
C THR A 93 -13.71 -10.41 21.64
N THR A 94 -13.02 -9.47 22.31
CA THR A 94 -11.80 -9.78 23.08
C THR A 94 -12.09 -10.68 24.28
N GLU A 95 -13.20 -10.49 24.98
CA GLU A 95 -13.57 -11.32 26.15
C GLU A 95 -13.84 -12.78 25.76
N ASP A 96 -14.31 -12.98 24.54
CA ASP A 96 -14.61 -14.30 24.00
C ASP A 96 -13.37 -15.07 23.48
N CYS A 97 -12.20 -14.42 23.47
CA CYS A 97 -10.94 -14.97 23.01
C CYS A 97 -9.92 -15.07 24.16
N SER A 98 -9.73 -16.26 24.74
CA SER A 98 -8.72 -16.44 25.78
C SER A 98 -7.34 -16.78 25.20
N LEU A 99 -6.46 -15.79 25.11
CA LEU A 99 -5.08 -15.94 24.60
C LEU A 99 -4.01 -16.05 25.70
N ILE A 100 -4.40 -15.96 26.98
CA ILE A 100 -3.52 -15.77 28.16
C ILE A 100 -2.38 -16.82 28.30
N ARG A 101 -2.51 -17.99 27.66
CA ARG A 101 -1.55 -19.11 27.77
C ARG A 101 -0.79 -19.40 26.48
N LEU A 102 -0.94 -18.60 25.44
CA LEU A 102 -0.24 -18.77 24.17
C LEU A 102 1.20 -18.21 24.24
N THR A 103 2.01 -18.76 25.15
CA THR A 103 3.34 -18.23 25.49
C THR A 103 4.39 -18.33 24.37
N SER A 104 4.11 -19.11 23.32
CA SER A 104 4.96 -19.22 22.13
C SER A 104 4.53 -18.31 20.98
N LEU A 105 3.42 -17.57 21.13
CA LEU A 105 2.85 -16.76 20.06
C LEU A 105 3.81 -15.62 19.71
N ASN A 106 4.26 -15.59 18.46
CA ASN A 106 5.16 -14.56 17.92
C ASN A 106 4.40 -13.56 17.04
N ASN A 107 3.33 -14.00 16.37
CA ASN A 107 2.56 -13.20 15.43
C ASN A 107 1.06 -13.32 15.70
N LEU A 108 0.38 -12.19 15.88
CA LEU A 108 -1.06 -12.09 16.02
C LEU A 108 -1.61 -11.13 14.97
N LYS A 109 -2.54 -11.62 14.15
CA LYS A 109 -3.30 -10.80 13.19
C LYS A 109 -4.77 -10.85 13.53
N ILE A 110 -5.40 -9.69 13.61
CA ILE A 110 -6.84 -9.51 13.80
C ILE A 110 -7.31 -8.62 12.66
N SER A 111 -8.28 -9.07 11.87
CA SER A 111 -8.73 -8.28 10.73
C SER A 111 -10.22 -8.42 10.47
N ASN A 112 -10.90 -7.32 10.18
CA ASN A 112 -12.33 -7.29 9.87
C ASN A 112 -13.17 -7.95 10.97
N CYS A 113 -12.84 -7.66 12.24
CA CYS A 113 -13.58 -8.12 13.41
C CYS A 113 -14.34 -6.92 14.01
N SER A 114 -15.63 -6.82 13.68
CA SER A 114 -16.44 -5.63 13.92
C SER A 114 -16.66 -5.31 15.40
N GLU A 115 -16.74 -6.33 16.26
CA GLU A 115 -17.02 -6.17 17.70
C GLU A 115 -15.75 -6.14 18.60
N PHE A 116 -14.55 -5.99 18.03
CA PHE A 116 -13.32 -5.81 18.83
C PHE A 116 -13.20 -4.37 19.36
N TYR A 117 -13.75 -4.10 20.55
CA TYR A 117 -13.74 -2.79 21.20
C TYR A 117 -12.43 -2.44 21.92
N THR A 118 -11.73 -3.45 22.42
CA THR A 118 -10.45 -3.34 23.14
C THR A 118 -9.42 -4.31 22.55
N ILE A 119 -8.18 -4.25 23.03
CA ILE A 119 -7.15 -5.25 22.74
C ILE A 119 -6.89 -6.12 23.97
N PHE A 120 -6.38 -7.33 23.75
CA PHE A 120 -5.89 -8.20 24.82
C PHE A 120 -4.75 -7.55 25.59
N ASP A 121 -4.61 -7.90 26.88
CA ASP A 121 -3.39 -7.59 27.62
C ASP A 121 -2.21 -8.39 27.03
N LEU A 122 -1.41 -7.71 26.20
CA LEU A 122 -0.27 -8.32 25.51
C LEU A 122 0.87 -8.70 26.47
N SER A 123 0.81 -8.29 27.76
CA SER A 123 1.78 -8.74 28.78
C SER A 123 1.70 -10.25 29.03
N THR A 124 0.54 -10.85 28.74
CA THR A 124 0.31 -12.30 28.81
C THR A 124 0.94 -13.07 27.64
N LEU A 125 1.46 -12.36 26.63
CA LEU A 125 2.05 -12.92 25.41
C LEU A 125 3.55 -12.54 25.31
N PRO A 126 4.44 -13.12 26.13
CA PRO A 126 5.80 -12.62 26.34
C PRO A 126 6.70 -12.70 25.10
N LYS A 127 6.38 -13.57 24.13
CA LYS A 127 7.13 -13.75 22.88
C LYS A 127 6.50 -13.03 21.68
N LEU A 128 5.37 -12.34 21.85
CA LEU A 128 4.69 -11.68 20.74
C LEU A 128 5.59 -10.57 20.19
N LYS A 129 5.98 -10.70 18.92
CA LYS A 129 6.83 -9.74 18.21
C LYS A 129 6.02 -8.85 17.28
N THR A 130 4.99 -9.41 16.65
CA THR A 130 4.18 -8.71 15.64
C THR A 130 2.71 -8.76 16.00
N LEU A 131 2.07 -7.59 15.99
CA LEU A 131 0.64 -7.43 16.10
C LEU A 131 0.12 -6.59 14.92
N SER A 132 -0.89 -7.09 14.23
CA SER A 132 -1.57 -6.39 13.14
C SER A 132 -3.08 -6.38 13.42
N ILE A 133 -3.68 -5.19 13.44
CA ILE A 133 -5.10 -4.95 13.65
C ILE A 133 -5.63 -4.13 12.47
N VAL A 134 -6.46 -4.74 11.62
CA VAL A 134 -6.87 -4.12 10.34
C VAL A 134 -8.38 -4.20 10.16
N GLY A 135 -9.06 -3.06 10.00
CA GLY A 135 -10.50 -3.07 9.74
C GLY A 135 -11.32 -3.47 10.97
N CYS A 136 -10.94 -2.99 12.16
CA CYS A 136 -11.70 -3.20 13.40
C CYS A 136 -12.47 -1.92 13.76
N PRO A 137 -13.68 -1.70 13.21
CA PRO A 137 -14.39 -0.43 13.33
C PRO A 137 -14.82 -0.10 14.76
N ALA A 138 -15.02 -1.07 15.66
CA ALA A 138 -15.37 -0.77 17.06
C ALA A 138 -14.18 -0.42 17.95
N LEU A 139 -12.93 -0.54 17.49
CA LEU A 139 -11.76 -0.25 18.31
C LEU A 139 -11.65 1.27 18.56
N ILE A 140 -11.87 1.69 19.80
CA ILE A 140 -11.84 3.13 20.18
C ILE A 140 -10.46 3.56 20.67
N THR A 141 -9.78 2.67 21.41
CA THR A 141 -8.50 2.96 22.05
C THR A 141 -7.54 1.77 21.94
N PHE A 142 -6.25 2.07 21.81
CA PHE A 142 -5.18 1.09 22.01
C PHE A 142 -4.30 1.51 23.20
N ASP A 143 -4.33 0.74 24.28
CA ASP A 143 -3.39 0.82 25.40
C ASP A 143 -3.04 -0.61 25.83
N SER A 144 -1.79 -1.00 25.63
CA SER A 144 -1.31 -2.31 26.07
C SER A 144 0.15 -2.28 26.47
N SER A 145 0.51 -3.15 27.42
CA SER A 145 1.90 -3.42 27.79
C SER A 145 2.41 -4.64 27.02
N SER A 146 3.68 -4.64 26.61
CA SER A 146 4.31 -5.83 26.04
C SER A 146 5.81 -5.80 26.28
N THR A 147 6.39 -6.95 26.62
CA THR A 147 7.85 -7.11 26.75
C THR A 147 8.52 -7.52 25.44
N GLY A 148 7.77 -8.01 24.46
CA GLY A 148 8.31 -8.62 23.24
C GLY A 148 7.99 -7.89 21.94
N LEU A 149 6.98 -7.01 21.94
CA LEU A 149 6.44 -6.44 20.70
C LEU A 149 7.47 -5.53 20.02
N THR A 150 7.82 -5.87 18.77
CA THR A 150 8.75 -5.11 17.93
C THR A 150 8.03 -4.39 16.79
N LYS A 151 6.91 -4.93 16.31
CA LYS A 151 6.11 -4.36 15.21
C LYS A 151 4.63 -4.29 15.56
N LEU A 152 4.06 -3.10 15.39
CA LEU A 152 2.63 -2.84 15.54
C LEU A 152 2.07 -2.20 14.27
N GLU A 153 1.01 -2.78 13.74
CA GLU A 153 0.23 -2.24 12.62
C GLU A 153 -1.23 -2.09 13.08
N ILE A 154 -1.77 -0.88 12.90
CA ILE A 154 -3.20 -0.60 13.11
C ILE A 154 -3.69 0.16 11.88
N SER A 155 -4.63 -0.41 11.13
CA SER A 155 -5.23 0.28 10.00
C SER A 155 -6.74 0.13 9.92
N ASP A 156 -7.37 1.08 9.25
CA ASP A 156 -8.81 1.03 8.91
C ASP A 156 -9.72 0.88 10.14
N CYS A 157 -9.30 1.46 11.28
CA CYS A 157 -10.05 1.46 12.52
C CYS A 157 -10.78 2.81 12.67
N SER A 158 -11.98 2.90 12.08
CA SER A 158 -12.72 4.16 11.90
C SER A 158 -13.12 4.90 13.18
N GLN A 159 -13.18 4.19 14.32
CA GLN A 159 -13.50 4.78 15.62
C GLN A 159 -12.27 5.02 16.51
N LEU A 160 -11.07 4.59 16.08
CA LEU A 160 -9.87 4.70 16.88
C LEU A 160 -9.53 6.18 17.08
N SER A 161 -9.56 6.62 18.33
CA SER A 161 -9.36 8.03 18.69
C SER A 161 -8.14 8.25 19.56
N GLN A 162 -7.60 7.19 20.19
CA GLN A 162 -6.45 7.28 21.07
C GLN A 162 -5.55 6.04 20.98
N ILE A 163 -4.25 6.27 20.92
CA ILE A 163 -3.21 5.25 21.12
C ILE A 163 -2.29 5.77 22.23
N THR A 164 -2.15 5.01 23.30
CA THR A 164 -1.31 5.37 24.45
C THR A 164 -0.44 4.19 24.88
N GLY A 165 0.45 4.41 25.84
CA GLY A 165 1.24 3.33 26.42
C GLY A 165 2.48 2.93 25.63
N PHE A 166 3.00 3.78 24.73
CA PHE A 166 4.28 3.49 24.04
C PHE A 166 5.47 3.30 25.00
N SER A 167 5.45 3.95 26.16
CA SER A 167 6.42 3.70 27.24
C SER A 167 6.35 2.28 27.82
N LYS A 168 5.20 1.60 27.67
CA LYS A 168 4.96 0.20 28.06
C LYS A 168 5.34 -0.79 26.94
N LEU A 169 5.90 -0.31 25.82
CA LEU A 169 6.35 -1.07 24.65
C LEU A 169 7.86 -0.85 24.39
N PRO A 170 8.76 -1.23 25.31
CA PRO A 170 10.18 -0.83 25.31
C PRO A 170 11.01 -1.40 24.15
N ASN A 171 10.46 -2.32 23.35
CA ASN A 171 11.11 -2.99 22.24
C ASN A 171 10.47 -2.67 20.88
N LEU A 172 9.48 -1.77 20.83
CA LEU A 172 8.80 -1.41 19.59
C LEU A 172 9.74 -0.60 18.69
N THR A 173 10.01 -1.13 17.49
CA THR A 173 10.88 -0.52 16.48
C THR A 173 10.14 -0.10 15.22
N THR A 174 9.00 -0.73 14.91
CA THR A 174 8.18 -0.43 13.73
C THR A 174 6.74 -0.15 14.14
N LEU A 175 6.21 1.01 13.75
CA LEU A 175 4.82 1.41 13.95
C LEU A 175 4.19 1.86 12.63
N SER A 176 3.06 1.27 12.25
CA SER A 176 2.21 1.74 11.15
C SER A 176 0.80 2.00 11.68
N VAL A 177 0.30 3.23 11.53
CA VAL A 177 -1.06 3.63 11.93
C VAL A 177 -1.73 4.40 10.79
N ARG A 178 -2.63 3.74 10.05
CA ARG A 178 -3.23 4.30 8.83
C ARG A 178 -4.75 4.28 8.84
N ASN A 179 -5.36 5.17 8.08
CA ASN A 179 -6.82 5.23 7.88
C ASN A 179 -7.61 5.18 9.20
N CYS A 180 -7.15 5.95 10.20
CA CYS A 180 -7.78 6.07 11.51
C CYS A 180 -8.26 7.51 11.70
N PRO A 181 -9.35 7.94 11.02
CA PRO A 181 -9.71 9.35 10.87
C PRO A 181 -10.09 10.07 12.17
N LYS A 182 -10.37 9.34 13.26
CA LYS A 182 -10.63 9.93 14.58
C LYS A 182 -9.37 10.10 15.43
N LEU A 183 -8.25 9.51 15.03
CA LEU A 183 -6.97 9.65 15.71
C LEU A 183 -6.31 10.94 15.25
N ILE A 184 -6.67 12.04 15.89
CA ILE A 184 -6.19 13.37 15.50
C ILE A 184 -4.75 13.63 15.98
N LYS A 185 -4.35 13.00 17.09
CA LYS A 185 -3.06 13.22 17.74
C LYS A 185 -2.38 11.89 18.05
N LEU A 186 -1.08 11.83 17.81
CA LEU A 186 -0.25 10.68 18.18
C LEU A 186 1.02 11.15 18.90
N ASP A 187 1.21 10.67 20.12
CA ASP A 187 2.48 10.83 20.84
C ASP A 187 3.14 9.45 20.99
N CYS A 188 4.17 9.23 20.18
CA CYS A 188 5.05 8.06 20.24
C CYS A 188 6.47 8.44 20.68
N SER A 189 6.62 9.56 21.40
CA SER A 189 7.91 10.03 21.88
C SER A 189 8.57 9.07 22.86
N ASN A 190 9.89 9.15 22.98
CA ASN A 190 10.70 8.30 23.87
C ASN A 190 10.57 6.80 23.58
N SER A 191 10.30 6.45 22.32
CA SER A 191 10.25 5.07 21.85
C SER A 191 11.50 4.72 21.05
N LYS A 192 11.75 3.43 20.83
CA LYS A 192 12.88 2.96 20.01
C LYS A 192 12.51 2.81 18.53
N LEU A 193 11.51 3.57 18.08
CA LEU A 193 11.04 3.49 16.71
C LEU A 193 12.17 3.84 15.73
N ILE A 194 12.32 3.00 14.72
CA ILE A 194 13.21 3.14 13.57
C ILE A 194 12.35 3.40 12.32
N GLU A 195 11.16 2.81 12.27
CA GLU A 195 10.19 2.97 11.19
C GLU A 195 8.86 3.49 11.74
N LEU A 196 8.33 4.55 11.12
CA LEU A 196 7.04 5.14 11.43
C LEU A 196 6.29 5.48 10.14
N GLU A 197 5.10 4.91 10.00
CA GLU A 197 4.16 5.24 8.93
C GLU A 197 2.83 5.66 9.56
N VAL A 198 2.37 6.88 9.24
CA VAL A 198 1.15 7.45 9.83
C VAL A 198 0.35 8.18 8.77
N SER A 199 -0.98 8.21 8.92
CA SER A 199 -1.87 9.03 8.10
C SER A 199 -2.89 9.79 8.96
N ASP A 200 -3.53 10.80 8.36
CA ASP A 200 -4.69 11.51 8.94
C ASP A 200 -4.43 12.35 10.22
N LEU A 201 -3.18 12.45 10.67
CA LEU A 201 -2.85 13.15 11.92
C LEU A 201 -2.85 14.68 11.74
N ILE A 202 -3.30 15.39 12.79
CA ILE A 202 -3.15 16.84 12.95
C ILE A 202 -1.93 17.17 13.85
N GLU A 203 -1.62 16.33 14.83
CA GLU A 203 -0.47 16.51 15.72
C GLU A 203 0.33 15.20 15.87
N LEU A 204 1.63 15.28 15.64
CA LEU A 204 2.56 14.16 15.84
C LEU A 204 3.72 14.57 16.74
N ASN A 205 3.92 13.82 17.82
CA ASN A 205 5.14 13.85 18.61
C ASN A 205 5.87 12.50 18.49
N CYS A 206 6.96 12.49 17.73
CA CYS A 206 7.88 11.36 17.56
C CYS A 206 9.30 11.72 18.02
N SER A 207 9.41 12.61 19.00
CA SER A 207 10.69 13.04 19.57
C SER A 207 11.39 11.91 20.34
N ASN A 208 12.72 12.00 20.43
CA ASN A 208 13.56 11.00 21.09
C ASN A 208 13.31 9.57 20.57
N THR A 209 13.32 9.43 19.24
CA THR A 209 13.23 8.16 18.51
C THR A 209 14.54 7.87 17.75
N SER A 210 14.59 6.78 17.00
CA SER A 210 15.74 6.36 16.18
C SER A 210 15.39 6.27 14.69
N ILE A 211 14.38 7.04 14.25
CA ILE A 211 13.91 7.05 12.85
C ILE A 211 14.95 7.75 11.97
N GLU A 212 15.39 7.09 10.91
CA GLU A 212 16.36 7.66 9.95
C GLU A 212 15.67 8.51 8.87
N GLU A 213 14.51 8.06 8.39
CA GLU A 213 13.71 8.72 7.37
C GLU A 213 12.27 8.84 7.84
N LEU A 214 11.73 10.07 7.88
CA LEU A 214 10.34 10.33 8.23
C LEU A 214 9.63 11.02 7.06
N SER A 215 8.55 10.41 6.57
CA SER A 215 7.67 11.03 5.57
C SER A 215 6.28 11.24 6.16
N LEU A 216 5.72 12.43 5.93
CA LEU A 216 4.38 12.82 6.38
C LEU A 216 3.42 13.06 5.22
N ASN A 217 3.71 12.44 4.07
CA ASN A 217 2.91 12.59 2.86
C ASN A 217 1.47 12.09 3.01
N LEU A 218 1.16 11.28 4.02
CA LEU A 218 -0.21 10.82 4.29
C LEU A 218 -0.93 11.65 5.37
N CYS A 219 -0.31 12.74 5.84
CA CYS A 219 -0.84 13.66 6.87
C CYS A 219 -0.99 15.09 6.32
N PRO A 220 -1.85 15.34 5.31
CA PRO A 220 -2.02 16.68 4.71
C PRO A 220 -2.54 17.74 5.71
N GLU A 221 -3.24 17.29 6.75
CA GLU A 221 -3.86 18.14 7.77
C GLU A 221 -2.96 18.42 8.98
N ILE A 222 -1.70 17.95 8.95
CA ILE A 222 -0.80 18.11 10.09
C ILE A 222 -0.46 19.58 10.36
N LYS A 223 -0.63 20.00 11.61
CA LYS A 223 -0.35 21.35 12.12
C LYS A 223 0.87 21.40 13.03
N THR A 224 1.10 20.33 13.77
CA THR A 224 2.19 20.27 14.76
C THR A 224 3.01 19.02 14.56
N LEU A 225 4.30 19.18 14.29
CA LEU A 225 5.28 18.10 14.24
C LEU A 225 6.40 18.34 15.24
N ASN A 226 6.62 17.39 16.15
CA ASN A 226 7.80 17.33 16.98
C ASN A 226 8.57 16.03 16.71
N CYS A 227 9.69 16.15 16.00
CA CYS A 227 10.66 15.09 15.76
C CYS A 227 12.04 15.42 16.38
N SER A 228 12.06 16.32 17.36
CA SER A 228 13.27 16.75 18.06
C SER A 228 13.98 15.60 18.76
N THR A 229 15.26 15.76 19.05
CA THR A 229 16.11 14.78 19.78
C THR A 229 16.21 13.40 19.12
N ASN A 230 15.73 13.24 17.89
CA ASN A 230 16.03 12.08 17.06
C ASN A 230 17.38 12.27 16.36
N ASN A 231 18.44 11.74 16.95
CA ASN A 231 19.82 11.87 16.46
C ASN A 231 20.16 10.97 15.27
N LYS A 232 19.20 10.22 14.74
CA LYS A 232 19.34 9.35 13.56
C LYS A 232 18.67 9.92 12.32
N LEU A 233 17.75 10.88 12.49
CA LEU A 233 16.98 11.47 11.40
C LEU A 233 17.89 12.19 10.40
N ILE A 234 18.02 11.64 9.21
CA ILE A 234 18.78 12.17 8.07
C ILE A 234 17.87 12.69 6.96
N ASN A 235 16.60 12.26 6.93
CA ASN A 235 15.61 12.72 5.96
C ASN A 235 14.27 13.01 6.62
N LEU A 236 13.68 14.16 6.31
CA LEU A 236 12.35 14.56 6.74
C LEU A 236 11.59 15.13 5.53
N ASP A 237 10.57 14.41 5.09
CA ASP A 237 9.67 14.81 4.03
C ASP A 237 8.37 15.38 4.60
N VAL A 238 8.25 16.71 4.53
CA VAL A 238 7.08 17.51 4.92
C VAL A 238 6.40 18.15 3.71
N SER A 239 6.61 17.61 2.51
CA SER A 239 6.07 18.20 1.27
C SER A 239 4.55 18.29 1.27
N ASN A 240 3.82 17.38 1.93
CA ASN A 240 2.35 17.44 2.05
C ASN A 240 1.85 18.24 3.26
N CYS A 241 2.72 18.85 4.04
CA CYS A 241 2.32 19.48 5.30
C CYS A 241 1.94 20.96 5.10
N SER A 242 1.00 21.22 4.19
CA SER A 242 0.57 22.58 3.81
C SER A 242 -0.13 23.37 4.93
N LYS A 243 -0.56 22.67 5.98
CA LYS A 243 -1.17 23.24 7.18
C LYS A 243 -0.22 23.28 8.38
N LEU A 244 1.07 23.00 8.20
CA LEU A 244 2.04 22.90 9.28
C LEU A 244 2.32 24.28 9.90
N GLU A 245 1.93 24.45 11.15
CA GLU A 245 2.08 25.69 11.92
C GLU A 245 3.36 25.65 12.79
N PHE A 246 3.74 24.45 13.26
CA PHE A 246 4.90 24.25 14.12
C PHE A 246 5.70 23.00 13.76
N LEU A 247 7.01 23.16 13.66
CA LEU A 247 7.97 22.08 13.45
C LEU A 247 9.15 22.20 14.43
N ASP A 248 9.40 21.16 15.22
CA ASP A 248 10.65 21.00 15.97
C ASP A 248 11.43 19.78 15.50
N CYS A 249 12.56 20.02 14.83
CA CYS A 249 13.51 19.01 14.37
C CYS A 249 14.91 19.23 14.96
N THR A 250 15.00 19.90 16.11
CA THR A 250 16.28 20.13 16.81
C THR A 250 16.98 18.83 17.18
N ASN A 251 18.31 18.84 17.25
CA ASN A 251 19.12 17.67 17.58
C ASN A 251 18.93 16.46 16.64
N SER A 252 18.61 16.74 15.36
CA SER A 252 18.63 15.77 14.26
C SER A 252 19.93 15.80 13.47
N LYS A 253 20.11 14.86 12.54
CA LYS A 253 21.21 14.82 11.57
C LYS A 253 20.84 15.41 10.21
N LEU A 254 19.71 16.09 10.12
CA LEU A 254 19.28 16.79 8.91
C LEU A 254 20.32 17.85 8.52
N THR A 255 20.80 17.77 7.28
CA THR A 255 21.68 18.78 6.68
C THR A 255 20.89 19.86 5.95
N SER A 256 19.75 19.48 5.38
CA SER A 256 18.80 20.37 4.72
C SER A 256 17.36 19.99 5.06
N LEU A 257 16.46 20.96 4.97
CA LEU A 257 15.03 20.77 5.10
C LEU A 257 14.31 21.62 4.06
N ASP A 258 13.50 20.95 3.24
CA ASP A 258 12.64 21.59 2.26
C ASP A 258 11.30 21.98 2.91
N LEU A 259 11.01 23.27 2.94
CA LEU A 259 9.78 23.86 3.49
C LEU A 259 8.96 24.58 2.41
N SER A 260 9.23 24.31 1.13
CA SER A 260 8.62 25.03 0.00
C SER A 260 7.09 25.00 0.00
N TYR A 261 6.50 23.95 0.57
CA TYR A 261 5.04 23.76 0.65
C TYR A 261 4.47 23.94 2.05
N CYS A 262 5.32 24.25 3.03
CA CYS A 262 4.86 24.66 4.35
C CYS A 262 4.51 26.15 4.34
N PRO A 263 3.53 26.59 5.15
CA PRO A 263 3.19 28.01 5.30
C PRO A 263 4.43 28.88 5.54
N GLU A 264 4.46 30.09 4.96
CA GLU A 264 5.51 31.07 5.26
C GLU A 264 5.53 31.46 6.74
N SER A 265 4.38 31.33 7.44
CA SER A 265 4.23 31.61 8.86
C SER A 265 4.69 30.48 9.80
N ILE A 266 5.16 29.34 9.27
CA ILE A 266 5.55 28.18 10.10
C ILE A 266 6.65 28.55 11.10
N SER A 267 6.45 28.17 12.35
CA SER A 267 7.48 28.26 13.39
C SER A 267 8.36 27.01 13.36
N VAL A 268 9.64 27.16 12.98
CA VAL A 268 10.59 26.04 12.86
C VAL A 268 11.70 26.16 13.90
N LYS A 269 11.91 25.11 14.69
CA LYS A 269 13.07 24.92 15.54
C LYS A 269 13.99 23.88 14.91
N HIS A 270 15.23 24.27 14.63
CA HIS A 270 16.20 23.41 13.97
C HIS A 270 17.64 23.67 14.45
N SER A 271 18.56 22.77 14.08
CA SER A 271 19.99 22.93 14.36
C SER A 271 20.58 24.14 13.60
N PRO A 272 21.54 24.91 14.16
CA PRO A 272 22.03 26.16 13.56
C PRO A 272 22.62 26.05 12.15
N ASN A 273 23.17 24.89 11.78
CA ASN A 273 23.84 24.68 10.50
C ASN A 273 22.94 24.02 9.44
N MET A 274 21.66 23.81 9.73
CA MET A 274 20.73 23.18 8.80
C MET A 274 20.30 24.18 7.73
N ILE A 275 20.38 23.77 6.46
CA ILE A 275 19.96 24.60 5.33
C ILE A 275 18.44 24.50 5.18
N ILE A 276 17.74 25.63 5.28
CA ILE A 276 16.32 25.69 4.95
C ILE A 276 16.18 26.04 3.48
N VAL A 277 15.49 25.18 2.73
CA VAL A 277 15.14 25.40 1.33
C VAL A 277 13.68 25.83 1.26
N ARG A 278 13.42 26.94 0.57
CA ARG A 278 12.11 27.34 0.07
C ARG A 278 12.31 27.62 -1.42
N GLY A 279 12.08 26.59 -2.23
CA GLY A 279 12.48 26.49 -3.63
C GLY A 279 11.35 25.95 -4.53
N LYS A 280 11.57 26.05 -5.85
CA LYS A 280 10.57 26.02 -6.92
C LYS A 280 9.58 24.84 -6.89
N GLU A 281 8.40 25.10 -7.46
CA GLU A 281 7.36 24.12 -7.79
C GLU A 281 7.95 22.84 -8.40
N LYS A 282 7.58 21.68 -7.84
CA LYS A 282 7.92 20.37 -8.37
C LYS A 282 7.00 20.04 -9.53
N ILE A 283 7.56 19.50 -10.60
CA ILE A 283 6.78 18.96 -11.72
C ILE A 283 6.46 17.50 -11.38
N ASN A 284 5.22 17.27 -10.96
CA ASN A 284 4.76 15.96 -10.51
C ASN A 284 4.19 15.14 -11.67
N ILE A 285 4.78 13.96 -11.89
CA ILE A 285 4.43 13.02 -12.95
C ILE A 285 3.82 11.77 -12.33
N LEU A 286 2.52 11.54 -12.54
CA LEU A 286 1.83 10.31 -12.14
C LEU A 286 1.83 9.31 -13.29
N LEU A 287 2.40 8.13 -13.09
CA LEU A 287 2.35 7.05 -14.09
C LEU A 287 1.15 6.14 -13.80
N VAL A 288 0.28 5.95 -14.79
CA VAL A 288 -0.91 5.09 -14.70
C VAL A 288 -1.10 4.27 -15.98
N GLY A 289 -1.83 3.16 -15.90
CA GLY A 289 -2.10 2.28 -17.06
C GLY A 289 -2.27 0.81 -16.67
N CYS A 290 -2.45 -0.04 -17.68
CA CYS A 290 -2.58 -1.49 -17.49
C CYS A 290 -1.27 -2.14 -17.02
N THR A 291 -1.36 -3.28 -16.34
CA THR A 291 -0.18 -4.11 -16.02
C THR A 291 0.55 -4.50 -17.31
N GLY A 292 1.89 -4.49 -17.29
CA GLY A 292 2.70 -4.79 -18.49
C GLY A 292 2.83 -3.65 -19.52
N GLY A 293 2.21 -2.48 -19.28
CA GLY A 293 2.34 -1.29 -20.14
C GLY A 293 3.74 -0.65 -20.16
N GLY A 294 4.63 -1.02 -19.23
CA GLY A 294 6.01 -0.51 -19.15
C GLY A 294 6.21 0.71 -18.25
N ARG A 295 5.33 0.95 -17.26
CA ARG A 295 5.43 2.09 -16.33
C ARG A 295 6.70 2.09 -15.49
N SER A 296 7.04 0.99 -14.83
CA SER A 296 8.25 0.91 -14.01
C SER A 296 9.52 1.10 -14.85
N THR A 297 9.55 0.55 -16.07
CA THR A 297 10.62 0.83 -17.04
C THR A 297 10.66 2.31 -17.43
N LEU A 298 9.50 2.93 -17.68
CA LEU A 298 9.40 4.36 -17.97
C LEU A 298 9.87 5.20 -16.77
N ALA A 299 9.55 4.81 -15.54
CA ALA A 299 10.01 5.47 -14.31
C ALA A 299 11.54 5.43 -14.22
N ASN A 300 12.16 4.26 -14.44
CA ASN A 300 13.62 4.11 -14.51
C ASN A 300 14.24 5.01 -15.59
N VAL A 301 13.63 5.08 -16.78
CA VAL A 301 14.06 5.96 -17.88
C VAL A 301 13.97 7.44 -17.48
N LEU A 302 12.89 7.85 -16.82
CA LEU A 302 12.65 9.21 -16.34
C LEU A 302 13.57 9.61 -15.18
N THR A 303 13.96 8.69 -14.30
CA THR A 303 14.87 9.00 -13.18
C THR A 303 16.34 8.74 -13.51
N GLY A 304 16.63 7.97 -14.56
CA GLY A 304 17.98 7.66 -15.00
C GLY A 304 18.66 6.63 -14.11
N THR A 305 17.85 5.76 -13.49
CA THR A 305 18.27 4.78 -12.47
C THR A 305 17.52 3.48 -12.64
N ASP A 306 17.95 2.41 -11.98
CA ASP A 306 17.28 1.10 -11.98
C ASP A 306 16.51 0.82 -10.66
N ASN A 307 15.94 1.88 -10.06
CA ASN A 307 15.31 1.81 -8.73
C ASN A 307 13.89 1.22 -8.75
N PHE A 308 13.26 1.13 -9.91
CA PHE A 308 11.94 0.53 -10.11
C PHE A 308 12.14 -0.88 -10.66
N LYS A 309 11.49 -1.89 -10.06
CA LYS A 309 11.71 -3.28 -10.47
C LYS A 309 11.05 -3.51 -11.84
N GLU A 310 11.84 -3.93 -12.83
CA GLU A 310 11.36 -4.26 -14.18
C GLU A 310 11.09 -5.77 -14.27
N GLY A 311 10.01 -6.19 -14.94
CA GLY A 311 9.67 -7.60 -15.10
C GLY A 311 8.93 -7.88 -16.41
N ALA A 312 9.21 -9.04 -17.01
CA ALA A 312 8.58 -9.49 -18.26
C ALA A 312 7.22 -10.18 -18.05
N CYS A 313 6.82 -10.45 -16.80
CA CYS A 313 5.61 -11.19 -16.46
C CYS A 313 4.41 -10.27 -16.20
N ALA A 314 3.21 -10.72 -16.59
CA ALA A 314 1.94 -10.03 -16.41
C ALA A 314 1.48 -9.89 -14.94
N VAL A 315 2.28 -10.34 -13.98
CA VAL A 315 2.03 -10.16 -12.55
C VAL A 315 2.84 -8.95 -12.09
N SER A 316 2.16 -7.88 -11.66
CA SER A 316 2.85 -6.70 -11.17
C SER A 316 3.66 -7.05 -9.93
N GLU A 317 4.98 -6.90 -9.99
CA GLU A 317 5.85 -7.08 -8.82
C GLU A 317 5.77 -5.87 -7.86
N THR A 318 5.16 -4.78 -8.32
CA THR A 318 4.97 -3.53 -7.59
C THR A 318 3.74 -3.63 -6.71
N LYS A 319 3.94 -4.01 -5.44
CA LYS A 319 2.85 -4.14 -4.46
C LYS A 319 2.37 -2.80 -3.88
N TYR A 320 3.13 -1.71 -4.04
CA TYR A 320 2.86 -0.37 -3.50
C TYR A 320 3.41 0.68 -4.47
N PHE A 321 2.89 1.91 -4.43
CA PHE A 321 3.44 3.00 -5.24
C PHE A 321 4.90 3.27 -4.87
N ARG A 322 5.69 3.79 -5.83
CA ARG A 322 7.06 4.25 -5.59
C ARG A 322 7.20 5.68 -6.07
N LYS A 323 7.71 6.57 -5.22
CA LYS A 323 8.01 7.98 -5.54
C LYS A 323 9.52 8.14 -5.71
N LYS A 324 9.95 8.92 -6.70
CA LYS A 324 11.35 9.33 -6.83
C LYS A 324 11.48 10.73 -7.42
N GLU A 325 12.35 11.52 -6.82
CA GLU A 325 12.70 12.87 -7.29
C GLU A 325 13.98 12.84 -8.13
N PHE A 326 14.05 13.72 -9.12
CA PHE A 326 15.20 13.87 -10.01
C PHE A 326 15.22 15.27 -10.64
N GLU A 327 16.40 15.68 -11.09
CA GLU A 327 16.59 16.95 -11.79
C GLU A 327 16.72 16.72 -13.30
N TRP A 328 16.18 17.63 -14.08
CA TRP A 328 16.42 17.71 -15.53
C TRP A 328 16.44 19.17 -15.96
N GLU A 329 17.56 19.59 -16.55
CA GLU A 329 17.86 21.00 -16.83
C GLU A 329 17.74 21.85 -15.55
N GLU A 330 16.88 22.86 -15.53
CA GLU A 330 16.66 23.74 -14.37
C GLU A 330 15.40 23.38 -13.55
N ASN A 331 14.77 22.25 -13.85
CA ASN A 331 13.50 21.82 -13.26
C ASN A 331 13.67 20.58 -12.37
N ASN A 332 12.91 20.59 -11.27
CA ASN A 332 12.82 19.48 -10.32
C ASN A 332 11.56 18.67 -10.60
N PHE A 333 11.74 17.39 -10.88
CA PHE A 333 10.66 16.46 -11.17
C PHE A 333 10.46 15.47 -10.02
N SER A 334 9.22 15.06 -9.82
CA SER A 334 8.87 13.91 -9.00
C SER A 334 8.03 12.95 -9.82
N VAL A 335 8.44 11.68 -9.88
CA VAL A 335 7.65 10.63 -10.54
C VAL A 335 7.09 9.66 -9.52
N VAL A 336 5.79 9.37 -9.62
CA VAL A 336 5.14 8.30 -8.87
C VAL A 336 4.74 7.19 -9.82
N ASP A 337 5.38 6.03 -9.65
CA ASP A 337 5.02 4.78 -10.30
C ASP A 337 3.93 4.09 -9.47
N THR A 338 2.81 3.78 -10.11
CA THR A 338 1.63 3.18 -9.47
C THR A 338 1.43 1.72 -9.86
N VAL A 339 0.60 1.01 -9.09
CA VAL A 339 0.22 -0.37 -9.39
C VAL A 339 -0.66 -0.45 -10.64
N GLY A 340 -0.58 -1.55 -11.38
CA GLY A 340 -1.38 -1.78 -12.57
C GLY A 340 -2.79 -2.26 -12.35
N ILE A 341 -3.69 -1.71 -13.17
CA ILE A 341 -5.01 -2.28 -13.40
C ILE A 341 -4.82 -3.54 -14.25
N GLY A 342 -5.41 -4.67 -13.82
CA GLY A 342 -5.20 -5.99 -14.40
C GLY A 342 -4.22 -6.91 -13.66
N ASP A 343 -3.67 -6.49 -12.51
CA ASP A 343 -2.94 -7.42 -11.63
C ASP A 343 -3.92 -8.42 -11.00
N ILE A 344 -3.85 -9.68 -11.42
CA ILE A 344 -4.72 -10.80 -11.00
C ILE A 344 -4.78 -11.03 -9.49
N ASN A 345 -3.86 -10.42 -8.72
CA ASN A 345 -3.82 -10.59 -7.26
C ASN A 345 -4.58 -9.50 -6.48
N LEU A 346 -5.04 -8.43 -7.13
CA LEU A 346 -5.64 -7.28 -6.46
C LEU A 346 -7.02 -6.95 -7.04
N SER A 347 -7.99 -6.59 -6.18
CA SER A 347 -9.27 -6.05 -6.66
C SER A 347 -9.07 -4.66 -7.27
N ILE A 348 -9.97 -4.28 -8.18
CA ILE A 348 -10.01 -2.95 -8.81
C ILE A 348 -9.95 -1.84 -7.76
N ASP A 349 -10.72 -1.97 -6.68
CA ASP A 349 -10.78 -0.98 -5.61
C ASP A 349 -9.46 -0.87 -4.82
N HIS A 350 -8.76 -1.99 -4.62
CA HIS A 350 -7.45 -1.98 -3.99
C HIS A 350 -6.38 -1.38 -4.91
N ILE A 351 -6.53 -1.52 -6.22
CA ILE A 351 -5.66 -0.86 -7.20
C ILE A 351 -5.91 0.66 -7.20
N LEU A 352 -7.18 1.09 -7.21
CA LEU A 352 -7.56 2.49 -7.07
C LEU A 352 -7.06 3.09 -5.74
N PHE A 353 -7.13 2.34 -4.64
CA PHE A 353 -6.55 2.73 -3.35
C PHE A 353 -5.04 3.01 -3.46
N LYS A 354 -4.28 2.12 -4.08
CA LYS A 354 -2.83 2.31 -4.23
C LYS A 354 -2.47 3.46 -5.16
N ILE A 355 -3.26 3.68 -6.21
CA ILE A 355 -3.10 4.86 -7.06
C ILE A 355 -3.38 6.11 -6.21
N THR A 356 -4.41 6.08 -5.36
CA THR A 356 -4.75 7.19 -4.43
C THR A 356 -3.61 7.47 -3.44
N GLU A 357 -2.99 6.44 -2.86
CA GLU A 357 -1.80 6.63 -2.00
C GLU A 357 -0.67 7.34 -2.77
N GLY A 358 -0.47 6.99 -4.04
CA GLY A 358 0.47 7.67 -4.92
C GLY A 358 0.12 9.14 -5.16
N ILE A 359 -1.15 9.45 -5.41
CA ILE A 359 -1.62 10.83 -5.59
C ILE A 359 -1.50 11.63 -4.29
N LEU A 360 -1.74 11.00 -3.13
CA LEU A 360 -1.55 11.61 -1.80
C LEU A 360 -0.10 12.05 -1.58
N SER A 361 0.84 11.38 -2.24
CA SER A 361 2.25 11.74 -2.19
C SER A 361 2.64 12.91 -3.10
N MET A 362 1.70 13.48 -3.86
CA MET A 362 1.87 14.65 -4.75
C MET A 362 1.05 15.85 -4.25
N PRO A 363 1.41 16.42 -3.09
CA PRO A 363 0.67 17.51 -2.46
C PRO A 363 0.63 18.80 -3.27
N GLU A 364 1.64 18.99 -4.11
CA GLU A 364 1.72 20.12 -5.04
C GLU A 364 0.60 20.05 -6.09
N GLY A 365 -0.05 18.89 -6.23
CA GLY A 365 -0.94 18.54 -7.32
C GLY A 365 -0.19 17.81 -8.42
N ILE A 366 -0.93 17.27 -9.39
CA ILE A 366 -0.35 16.51 -10.50
C ILE A 366 -0.12 17.46 -11.67
N SER A 367 1.13 17.58 -12.12
CA SER A 367 1.46 18.38 -13.30
C SER A 367 1.19 17.60 -14.59
N HIS A 368 1.48 16.31 -14.60
CA HIS A 368 1.25 15.42 -15.73
C HIS A 368 0.80 14.04 -15.27
N VAL A 369 -0.20 13.49 -15.96
CA VAL A 369 -0.57 12.08 -15.88
C VAL A 369 -0.09 11.40 -17.16
N LEU A 370 0.87 10.50 -17.04
CA LEU A 370 1.32 9.68 -18.16
C LEU A 370 0.53 8.38 -18.17
N PHE A 371 -0.40 8.27 -19.12
CA PHE A 371 -1.14 7.05 -19.36
C PHE A 371 -0.33 6.13 -20.28
N VAL A 372 0.35 5.16 -19.68
CA VAL A 372 1.36 4.32 -20.33
C VAL A 372 0.71 3.07 -20.89
N ILE A 373 0.85 2.90 -22.21
CA ILE A 373 0.28 1.77 -22.94
C ILE A 373 1.36 1.04 -23.73
N ASN A 374 1.20 -0.27 -23.85
CA ASN A 374 2.03 -1.12 -24.69
C ASN A 374 1.14 -1.68 -25.81
N GLY A 375 1.37 -1.26 -27.06
CA GLY A 375 0.45 -1.61 -28.13
C GLY A 375 -0.80 -0.74 -28.13
N ARG A 376 -1.81 -1.14 -28.92
CA ARG A 376 -2.93 -0.29 -29.35
C ARG A 376 -3.76 0.20 -28.15
N PHE A 377 -4.47 1.31 -28.31
CA PHE A 377 -5.39 1.82 -27.30
C PHE A 377 -6.72 1.05 -27.40
N GLU A 378 -6.71 -0.21 -26.96
CA GLU A 378 -7.81 -1.15 -27.08
C GLU A 378 -8.78 -1.02 -25.90
N GLN A 379 -9.79 -1.90 -25.87
CA GLN A 379 -10.90 -1.83 -24.92
C GLN A 379 -10.43 -1.88 -23.45
N GLU A 380 -9.39 -2.66 -23.15
CA GLU A 380 -8.83 -2.78 -21.80
C GLU A 380 -8.20 -1.46 -21.33
N GLU A 381 -7.45 -0.77 -22.20
CA GLU A 381 -6.89 0.56 -21.92
C GLU A 381 -7.99 1.59 -21.73
N ILE A 382 -9.04 1.54 -22.55
CA ILE A 382 -10.20 2.44 -22.46
C ILE A 382 -10.92 2.27 -21.12
N GLU A 383 -11.21 1.04 -20.73
CA GLU A 383 -11.88 0.72 -19.46
C GLU A 383 -11.04 1.16 -18.26
N THR A 384 -9.73 0.84 -18.30
CA THR A 384 -8.75 1.29 -17.31
C THR A 384 -8.73 2.81 -17.17
N PHE A 385 -8.69 3.53 -18.29
CA PHE A 385 -8.68 4.97 -18.29
C PHE A 385 -9.96 5.56 -17.72
N ASN A 386 -11.12 5.06 -18.14
CA ASN A 386 -12.41 5.52 -17.63
C ASN A 386 -12.55 5.26 -16.13
N LEU A 387 -12.12 4.09 -15.65
CA LEU A 387 -12.09 3.77 -14.23
C LEU A 387 -11.28 4.82 -13.45
N ILE A 388 -10.05 5.11 -13.87
CA ILE A 388 -9.20 6.11 -13.22
C ILE A 388 -9.84 7.51 -13.30
N LYS A 389 -10.32 7.90 -14.48
CA LYS A 389 -10.93 9.21 -14.74
C LYS A 389 -12.15 9.45 -13.85
N ASP A 390 -13.08 8.50 -13.84
CA ASP A 390 -14.38 8.65 -13.22
C ASP A 390 -14.27 8.54 -11.69
N TYR A 391 -13.48 7.59 -11.19
CA TYR A 391 -13.34 7.39 -9.74
C TYR A 391 -12.39 8.37 -9.07
N LEU A 392 -11.27 8.73 -9.70
CA LEU A 392 -10.23 9.53 -9.03
C LEU A 392 -10.31 11.02 -9.35
N PHE A 393 -10.73 11.41 -10.56
CA PHE A 393 -10.54 12.78 -11.02
C PHE A 393 -11.81 13.56 -11.41
N LYS A 394 -12.97 12.89 -11.44
CA LYS A 394 -14.34 13.46 -11.51
C LYS A 394 -14.71 14.44 -12.66
N SER A 395 -13.80 14.98 -13.49
CA SER A 395 -14.01 15.35 -14.93
C SER A 395 -12.93 16.20 -15.62
N ASP A 396 -11.93 16.76 -14.94
CA ASP A 396 -10.97 17.70 -15.57
C ASP A 396 -9.59 17.13 -15.92
N ILE A 397 -9.41 15.82 -15.75
CA ILE A 397 -8.11 15.18 -15.89
C ILE A 397 -7.55 15.14 -17.30
N LEU A 398 -8.41 15.22 -18.33
CA LEU A 398 -7.99 15.01 -19.73
C LEU A 398 -6.89 15.97 -20.17
N ARG A 399 -6.94 17.23 -19.69
CA ARG A 399 -5.92 18.25 -19.91
C ARG A 399 -4.61 17.98 -19.17
N TYR A 400 -4.55 17.10 -18.19
CA TYR A 400 -3.28 16.69 -17.57
C TYR A 400 -2.74 15.36 -18.14
N VAL A 401 -3.53 14.64 -18.95
CA VAL A 401 -3.18 13.31 -19.45
C VAL A 401 -2.42 13.39 -20.75
N THR A 402 -1.27 12.73 -20.81
CA THR A 402 -0.52 12.44 -22.03
C THR A 402 -0.42 10.92 -22.22
N ILE A 403 -0.73 10.43 -23.42
CA ILE A 403 -0.60 9.00 -23.73
C ILE A 403 0.87 8.70 -24.05
N VAL A 404 1.45 7.70 -23.39
CA VAL A 404 2.82 7.25 -23.67
C VAL A 404 2.77 5.86 -24.31
N ARG A 405 3.07 5.80 -25.62
CA ARG A 405 3.17 4.58 -26.42
C ARG A 405 4.57 3.97 -26.25
N THR A 406 4.65 2.88 -25.49
CA THR A 406 5.89 2.12 -25.31
C THR A 406 6.06 1.05 -26.41
N LYS A 407 7.28 0.50 -26.51
CA LYS A 407 7.67 -0.50 -27.52
C LYS A 407 7.44 -0.05 -28.97
N PHE A 408 7.57 1.25 -29.23
CA PHE A 408 7.42 1.82 -30.56
C PHE A 408 8.79 1.97 -31.21
N SER A 409 9.31 0.91 -31.85
CA SER A 409 10.68 0.86 -32.39
C SER A 409 11.04 2.03 -33.31
N ASN A 410 10.08 2.50 -34.12
CA ASN A 410 10.25 3.62 -35.04
C ASN A 410 9.92 4.99 -34.41
N PHE A 411 10.06 5.14 -33.09
CA PHE A 411 9.71 6.36 -32.35
C PHE A 411 10.51 7.60 -32.80
N ARG A 412 11.54 7.42 -33.62
CA ARG A 412 12.34 8.49 -34.22
C ARG A 412 11.74 9.03 -35.52
N ASN A 413 10.85 8.26 -36.16
CA ASN A 413 10.23 8.62 -37.43
C ASN A 413 8.95 9.42 -37.16
N LYS A 414 9.01 10.74 -37.40
CA LYS A 414 7.86 11.64 -37.21
C LYS A 414 6.62 11.17 -37.99
N ARG A 415 6.77 10.75 -39.25
CA ARG A 415 5.64 10.33 -40.09
C ARG A 415 4.92 9.12 -39.50
N GLU A 416 5.67 8.15 -38.99
CA GLU A 416 5.08 6.96 -38.37
C GLU A 416 4.35 7.29 -37.06
N ARG A 417 4.93 8.19 -36.25
CA ARG A 417 4.27 8.69 -35.04
C ARG A 417 2.97 9.42 -35.34
N ASP A 418 2.98 10.29 -36.35
CA ASP A 418 1.80 11.07 -36.75
C ASP A 418 0.71 10.14 -37.29
N THR A 419 1.08 9.16 -38.15
CA THR A 419 0.15 8.14 -38.66
C THR A 419 -0.47 7.30 -37.55
N ASP A 420 0.35 6.90 -36.57
CA ASP A 420 -0.10 6.12 -35.42
C ASP A 420 -1.06 6.91 -34.53
N LYS A 421 -0.75 8.18 -34.29
CA LYS A 421 -1.59 9.10 -33.52
C LYS A 421 -2.94 9.32 -34.20
N GLU A 422 -2.96 9.58 -35.50
CA GLU A 422 -4.19 9.74 -36.28
C GLU A 422 -5.08 8.50 -36.17
N LYS A 423 -4.50 7.32 -36.45
CA LYS A 423 -5.22 6.05 -36.35
C LYS A 423 -5.78 5.80 -34.95
N MET A 424 -5.00 6.09 -33.91
CA MET A 424 -5.46 5.95 -32.52
C MET A 424 -6.65 6.86 -32.20
N CYS A 425 -6.67 8.08 -32.74
CA CYS A 425 -7.78 9.01 -32.54
C CYS A 425 -9.03 8.59 -33.34
N GLU A 426 -8.86 8.00 -34.52
CA GLU A 426 -9.97 7.44 -35.31
C GLU A 426 -10.62 6.23 -34.63
N GLU A 427 -9.81 5.35 -34.05
CA GLU A 427 -10.27 4.11 -33.41
C GLU A 427 -10.82 4.33 -32.00
N SER A 428 -10.38 5.38 -31.29
CA SER A 428 -10.82 5.68 -29.92
C SER A 428 -11.21 7.14 -29.72
N GLY A 429 -12.51 7.35 -29.48
CA GLY A 429 -13.03 8.67 -29.13
C GLY A 429 -12.46 9.25 -27.84
N ILE A 430 -11.97 8.42 -26.91
CA ILE A 430 -11.30 8.87 -25.68
C ILE A 430 -9.88 9.32 -25.99
N ALA A 431 -9.13 8.57 -26.79
CA ALA A 431 -7.81 9.00 -27.23
C ALA A 431 -7.89 10.33 -27.99
N ALA A 432 -8.87 10.48 -28.88
CA ALA A 432 -9.15 11.73 -29.56
C ALA A 432 -9.45 12.88 -28.58
N LYS A 433 -10.25 12.64 -27.53
CA LYS A 433 -10.52 13.66 -26.49
C LYS A 433 -9.26 14.07 -25.73
N ILE A 434 -8.41 13.12 -25.33
CA ILE A 434 -7.13 13.41 -24.66
C ILE A 434 -6.25 14.26 -25.59
N VAL A 435 -6.10 13.85 -26.84
CA VAL A 435 -5.28 14.54 -27.84
C VAL A 435 -5.80 15.96 -28.13
N ASN A 436 -7.12 16.11 -28.23
CA ASN A 436 -7.75 17.41 -28.50
C ASN A 436 -7.79 18.33 -27.27
N SER A 437 -7.48 17.83 -26.07
CA SER A 437 -7.41 18.63 -24.83
C SER A 437 -6.12 19.43 -24.69
N GLY A 438 -5.31 19.52 -25.75
CA GLY A 438 -4.01 20.20 -25.75
C GLY A 438 -2.82 19.29 -25.43
N ASN A 439 -3.06 18.00 -25.16
CA ASN A 439 -2.01 17.03 -24.90
C ASN A 439 -1.71 16.15 -26.11
N GLY A 440 -0.53 15.56 -26.12
CA GLY A 440 -0.03 14.72 -27.21
C GLY A 440 -0.09 13.22 -26.92
N VAL A 441 0.46 12.50 -27.90
CA VAL A 441 0.90 11.12 -27.74
C VAL A 441 2.42 11.16 -27.84
N ILE A 442 3.12 10.61 -26.84
CA ILE A 442 4.56 10.44 -26.86
C ILE A 442 4.87 9.00 -27.23
N HIS A 443 5.59 8.81 -28.33
CA HIS A 443 6.10 7.50 -28.73
C HIS A 443 7.52 7.33 -28.23
N VAL A 444 7.78 6.19 -27.57
CA VAL A 444 9.09 5.84 -27.05
C VAL A 444 9.38 4.37 -27.23
N ASP A 445 10.68 4.06 -27.25
CA ASP A 445 11.16 2.70 -27.13
C ASP A 445 12.10 2.58 -25.93
N ASN A 446 11.74 1.69 -25.02
CA ASN A 446 12.42 1.49 -23.75
C ASN A 446 12.80 0.01 -23.59
N PRO A 447 13.69 -0.53 -24.45
CA PRO A 447 14.04 -1.94 -24.44
C PRO A 447 14.79 -2.33 -23.15
N PRO A 448 14.78 -3.62 -22.75
CA PRO A 448 15.48 -4.10 -21.55
C PRO A 448 17.01 -3.87 -21.64
N ILE A 449 17.64 -3.50 -20.51
CA ILE A 449 19.09 -3.30 -20.43
C ILE A 449 19.80 -4.33 -19.55
N ASP A 450 19.04 -5.06 -18.73
CA ASP A 450 19.50 -6.24 -17.99
C ASP A 450 19.24 -7.47 -18.86
N LEU A 451 20.11 -7.67 -19.85
CA LEU A 451 20.00 -8.75 -20.83
C LEU A 451 20.76 -9.97 -20.32
N VAL A 452 20.23 -11.16 -20.59
CA VAL A 452 21.00 -12.40 -20.46
C VAL A 452 21.80 -12.56 -21.74
N LYS A 453 23.10 -12.78 -21.60
CA LYS A 453 23.97 -13.08 -22.74
C LYS A 453 23.54 -14.41 -23.36
N ASP A 454 23.34 -14.44 -24.68
CA ASP A 454 22.94 -15.67 -25.37
C ASP A 454 24.14 -16.63 -25.47
N ASP A 455 23.88 -17.94 -25.46
CA ASP A 455 24.95 -18.97 -25.42
C ASP A 455 25.93 -18.88 -26.61
N ASP A 456 25.45 -18.40 -27.76
CA ASP A 456 26.19 -18.28 -29.01
C ASP A 456 26.66 -16.85 -29.33
N GLU A 457 26.36 -15.86 -28.46
CA GLU A 457 26.70 -14.45 -28.65
C GLU A 457 28.11 -14.15 -28.09
N ASP A 458 28.94 -13.39 -28.81
CA ASP A 458 30.25 -12.97 -28.30
C ASP A 458 30.13 -11.73 -27.37
N ASP A 459 31.23 -11.36 -26.69
CA ASP A 459 31.21 -10.23 -25.75
C ASP A 459 30.93 -8.89 -26.46
N ASP A 460 31.42 -8.72 -27.70
CA ASP A 460 31.28 -7.48 -28.46
C ASP A 460 29.82 -7.29 -28.94
N GLU A 461 29.17 -8.36 -29.43
CA GLU A 461 27.77 -8.36 -29.86
C GLU A 461 26.83 -8.09 -28.67
N TYR A 462 27.09 -8.73 -27.52
CA TYR A 462 26.34 -8.49 -26.28
C TYR A 462 26.45 -7.03 -25.82
N ASP A 463 27.67 -6.48 -25.77
CA ASP A 463 27.92 -5.09 -25.36
C ASP A 463 27.31 -4.08 -26.34
N GLU A 464 27.35 -4.37 -27.64
CA GLU A 464 26.69 -3.54 -28.66
C GLU A 464 25.17 -3.53 -28.44
N ARG A 465 24.55 -4.69 -28.24
CA ARG A 465 23.10 -4.82 -27.99
C ARG A 465 22.67 -4.06 -26.74
N VAL A 466 23.39 -4.21 -25.63
CA VAL A 466 23.13 -3.46 -24.38
C VAL A 466 23.30 -1.95 -24.61
N ASN A 467 24.32 -1.52 -25.34
CA ASN A 467 24.56 -0.10 -25.63
C ASN A 467 23.50 0.51 -26.56
N VAL A 468 23.02 -0.23 -27.55
CA VAL A 468 21.88 0.17 -28.39
C VAL A 468 20.64 0.41 -27.52
N ASN A 469 20.34 -0.50 -26.60
CA ASN A 469 19.20 -0.39 -25.69
C ASN A 469 19.33 0.81 -24.73
N ARG A 470 20.52 1.03 -24.15
CA ARG A 470 20.82 2.21 -23.32
C ARG A 470 20.64 3.51 -24.12
N ASN A 471 21.09 3.55 -25.36
CA ASN A 471 20.96 4.73 -26.22
C ASN A 471 19.50 4.99 -26.63
N ALA A 472 18.71 3.96 -26.86
CA ALA A 472 17.27 4.09 -27.06
C ALA A 472 16.60 4.72 -25.83
N ARG A 473 16.84 4.17 -24.62
CA ARG A 473 16.34 4.72 -23.36
C ARG A 473 16.75 6.18 -23.13
N LYS A 474 18.02 6.55 -23.38
CA LYS A 474 18.50 7.94 -23.25
C LYS A 474 17.75 8.91 -24.18
N ARG A 475 17.42 8.49 -25.40
CA ARG A 475 16.66 9.31 -26.35
C ARG A 475 15.20 9.43 -25.94
N SER A 476 14.59 8.33 -25.54
CA SER A 476 13.23 8.31 -24.98
C SER A 476 13.11 9.26 -23.80
N ARG A 477 14.05 9.20 -22.84
CA ARG A 477 14.15 10.13 -21.70
C ARG A 477 14.11 11.59 -22.17
N LYS A 478 14.99 11.96 -23.10
CA LYS A 478 15.06 13.33 -23.61
C LYS A 478 13.74 13.76 -24.25
N ILE A 479 13.17 12.94 -25.15
CA ILE A 479 11.89 13.24 -25.81
C ILE A 479 10.78 13.50 -24.80
N ILE A 480 10.69 12.68 -23.76
CA ILE A 480 9.64 12.83 -22.75
C ILE A 480 9.86 14.10 -21.92
N LEU A 481 11.06 14.30 -21.37
CA LEU A 481 11.31 15.41 -20.45
C LEU A 481 11.25 16.78 -21.16
N ASP A 482 11.73 16.87 -22.40
CA ASP A 482 11.61 18.08 -23.22
C ASP A 482 10.11 18.39 -23.48
N TYR A 483 9.32 17.37 -23.83
CA TYR A 483 7.86 17.52 -24.01
C TYR A 483 7.16 17.98 -22.72
N LEU A 484 7.51 17.39 -21.57
CA LEU A 484 6.89 17.74 -20.29
C LEU A 484 7.22 19.19 -19.87
N ASN A 485 8.45 19.64 -20.11
CA ASN A 485 8.86 21.04 -19.89
C ASN A 485 8.05 22.01 -20.78
N GLU A 486 7.83 21.66 -22.05
CA GLU A 486 7.11 22.51 -23.01
C GLU A 486 5.59 22.53 -22.80
N ASN A 487 5.00 21.45 -22.29
CA ASN A 487 3.55 21.26 -22.19
C ASN A 487 3.04 21.34 -20.75
N ARG A 488 3.54 22.33 -19.99
CA ARG A 488 3.18 22.56 -18.60
C ARG A 488 1.91 23.42 -18.49
N HIS A 489 0.99 23.02 -17.62
CA HIS A 489 -0.15 23.86 -17.23
C HIS A 489 0.26 24.87 -16.17
N ASP A 490 -0.37 26.05 -16.19
CA ASP A 490 -0.13 27.12 -15.21
C ASP A 490 -0.38 26.65 -13.77
N GLU A 491 -1.38 25.78 -13.57
CA GLU A 491 -1.73 25.21 -12.27
C GLU A 491 -1.75 23.68 -12.29
N PRO A 492 -1.10 23.00 -11.33
CA PRO A 492 -1.17 21.55 -11.18
C PRO A 492 -2.56 21.10 -10.72
N LEU A 493 -2.98 19.90 -11.13
CA LEU A 493 -4.26 19.33 -10.74
C LEU A 493 -4.28 19.00 -9.25
N LYS A 494 -5.14 19.69 -8.50
CA LYS A 494 -5.40 19.40 -7.07
C LYS A 494 -6.73 18.69 -6.90
N LEU A 495 -6.73 17.59 -6.14
CA LEU A 495 -7.96 16.89 -5.79
C LEU A 495 -8.65 17.61 -4.62
N GLU A 496 -9.81 18.21 -4.87
CA GLU A 496 -10.56 18.97 -3.83
C GLU A 496 -11.21 18.05 -2.77
N ASN A 497 -11.47 16.78 -3.10
CA ASN A 497 -12.32 15.89 -2.30
C ASN A 497 -11.57 14.72 -1.66
N TRP A 498 -10.43 15.01 -1.04
CA TRP A 498 -9.64 14.04 -0.27
C TRP A 498 -10.47 13.27 0.77
N ASP A 499 -11.29 13.97 1.53
CA ASP A 499 -12.16 13.38 2.55
C ASP A 499 -13.28 12.52 1.95
N GLU A 500 -13.76 12.86 0.76
CA GLU A 500 -14.79 12.10 0.06
C GLU A 500 -14.21 10.80 -0.51
N LEU A 501 -13.00 10.85 -1.07
CA LEU A 501 -12.27 9.66 -1.53
C LEU A 501 -11.94 8.74 -0.35
N ARG A 502 -11.46 9.28 0.77
CA ARG A 502 -11.28 8.55 2.04
C ARG A 502 -12.59 7.95 2.57
N LYS A 503 -13.71 8.68 2.51
CA LYS A 503 -15.05 8.19 2.91
C LYS A 503 -15.59 7.12 1.96
N MET A 504 -15.39 7.26 0.65
CA MET A 504 -15.76 6.25 -0.35
C MET A 504 -14.96 4.96 -0.12
N ILE A 505 -13.66 5.07 0.16
CA ILE A 505 -12.79 3.95 0.55
C ILE A 505 -13.29 3.31 1.86
N ALA A 506 -13.56 4.11 2.90
CA ALA A 506 -14.07 3.60 4.17
C ALA A 506 -15.45 2.91 4.02
N ASN A 507 -16.34 3.46 3.19
CA ASN A 507 -17.64 2.87 2.88
C ASN A 507 -17.51 1.60 2.03
N TYR A 508 -16.58 1.58 1.06
CA TYR A 508 -16.29 0.39 0.27
C TYR A 508 -15.74 -0.73 1.15
N ILE A 509 -14.80 -0.45 2.06
CA ILE A 509 -14.28 -1.41 3.04
C ILE A 509 -15.41 -1.89 3.97
N GLY A 510 -16.32 -1.00 4.35
CA GLY A 510 -17.49 -1.33 5.18
C GLY A 510 -18.54 -2.20 4.47
N ASN A 511 -18.68 -2.08 3.15
CA ASN A 511 -19.74 -2.73 2.37
C ASN A 511 -19.27 -3.93 1.55
N ASN A 512 -18.01 -3.96 1.12
CA ASN A 512 -17.46 -4.97 0.22
C ASN A 512 -16.28 -5.70 0.87
N ASN A 513 -16.60 -6.88 1.36
CA ASN A 513 -15.69 -7.97 1.71
C ASN A 513 -14.51 -8.06 0.74
N THR A 514 -13.33 -7.53 1.11
CA THR A 514 -12.13 -7.73 0.32
C THR A 514 -11.73 -9.20 0.37
N ASN A 515 -11.78 -9.78 -0.82
CA ASN A 515 -11.58 -11.19 -1.11
C ASN A 515 -10.08 -11.52 -1.08
N GLU A 516 -9.66 -12.40 -0.16
CA GLU A 516 -8.60 -13.37 -0.48
C GLU A 516 -9.22 -14.39 -1.45
N LEU A 517 -9.25 -14.06 -2.75
CA LEU A 517 -9.57 -15.00 -3.80
C LEU A 517 -8.27 -15.55 -4.39
N GLU A 518 -7.95 -16.78 -3.99
CA GLU A 518 -7.33 -17.74 -4.90
C GLU A 518 -8.24 -17.81 -6.13
N ILE A 519 -7.75 -17.32 -7.29
CA ILE A 519 -8.47 -17.46 -8.56
C ILE A 519 -8.28 -18.90 -9.03
N GLU A 520 -9.33 -19.71 -8.90
CA GLU A 520 -9.64 -20.67 -9.96
C GLU A 520 -10.27 -19.89 -11.11
N SER A 521 -9.69 -20.05 -12.30
CA SER A 521 -10.16 -19.47 -13.55
C SER A 521 -11.56 -19.97 -13.88
N ASP A 522 -12.51 -19.04 -14.04
CA ASP A 522 -13.63 -19.06 -15.00
C ASP A 522 -14.85 -18.35 -14.40
N SER A 523 -14.99 -17.04 -14.66
CA SER A 523 -16.28 -16.36 -14.96
C SER A 523 -16.16 -14.83 -14.87
N LEU A 524 -15.56 -14.23 -15.90
CA LEU A 524 -15.89 -12.86 -16.30
C LEU A 524 -17.33 -12.86 -16.86
N LYS A 525 -18.31 -12.71 -15.98
CA LYS A 525 -19.63 -12.18 -16.32
C LYS A 525 -19.96 -11.04 -15.36
N LEU A 526 -19.43 -9.87 -15.71
CA LEU A 526 -19.87 -8.57 -15.20
C LEU A 526 -21.37 -8.45 -15.47
N SER A 527 -22.20 -8.40 -14.42
CA SER A 527 -23.64 -8.17 -14.54
C SER A 527 -23.95 -6.67 -14.50
N GLU A 528 -24.72 -6.22 -15.49
CA GLU A 528 -25.09 -4.85 -15.88
C GLU A 528 -25.81 -3.98 -14.83
N THR A 529 -25.79 -4.29 -13.53
CA THR A 529 -26.64 -3.61 -12.53
C THR A 529 -25.94 -2.44 -11.80
N TYR A 530 -24.62 -2.27 -11.91
CA TYR A 530 -23.89 -1.25 -11.15
C TYR A 530 -23.65 0.09 -11.88
N CYS A 531 -24.14 0.27 -13.12
CA CYS A 531 -23.90 1.48 -13.93
C CYS A 531 -24.84 2.68 -13.67
N LEU A 532 -25.65 2.73 -12.60
CA LEU A 532 -26.60 3.85 -12.47
C LEU A 532 -26.59 4.67 -11.18
N ILE A 533 -25.94 4.28 -10.10
CA ILE A 533 -25.74 5.18 -8.95
C ILE A 533 -24.43 4.81 -8.27
N LEU A 534 -23.37 5.55 -8.56
CA LEU A 534 -22.32 6.07 -7.65
C LEU A 534 -21.12 6.53 -8.46
#